data_AF-A0A7X5QF95-F1
#
_entry.id   AF-A0A7X5QF95-F1
#
_cell.length_a   1.000
_cell.length_b   1.000
_cell.length_c   1.000
_cell.angle_alpha   90.00
_cell.angle_beta   90.00
_cell.angle_gamma   90.00
#
_symmetry.space_group_name_H-M   'P 1'
#
loop_
_entity.id
_entity.type
_entity.pdbx_description
1 polymer ?
#
loop_
_entity_poly.entity_id
_entity_poly.type
_entity_poly.pdbx_seq_one_letter_code
_entity_poly.pdbx_strand_id
1 'polypeptide(L)' 'MLSCYQATRLMSQELDEKIVLSEHVQLMLHLRMCDGCRNFRQQLADLRTITSAFARGENENQNKVT' A
#
# COMPACT_ATOMS: atom_id res chain seq x y z
N MET A 1 -5.43 -10.26 17.85
CA MET A 1 -5.18 -10.40 16.40
C MET A 1 -6.14 -9.48 15.67
N LEU A 2 -5.64 -8.68 14.72
CA LEU A 2 -6.50 -7.94 13.78
C LEU A 2 -7.19 -8.93 12.82
N SER A 3 -8.42 -8.62 12.42
CA SER A 3 -9.03 -9.28 11.27
C SER A 3 -8.42 -8.76 9.96
N CYS A 4 -8.50 -9.53 8.88
CA CYS A 4 -8.03 -9.09 7.56
C CYS A 4 -8.68 -7.75 7.14
N TYR A 5 -9.97 -7.56 7.46
CA TYR A 5 -10.68 -6.31 7.22
C TYR A 5 -10.09 -5.13 8.00
N GLN A 6 -9.79 -5.32 9.29
CA GLN A 6 -9.15 -4.28 10.10
C GLN A 6 -7.74 -3.97 9.59
N ALA A 7 -7.00 -4.99 9.16
CA ALA A 7 -5.66 -4.83 8.59
C ALA A 7 -5.70 -4.03 7.28
N THR A 8 -6.60 -4.35 6.34
CA THR A 8 -6.73 -3.58 5.09
C THR A 8 -7.25 -2.16 5.33
N ARG A 9 -8.15 -1.97 6.30
CA ARG A 9 -8.61 -0.63 6.70
C ARG A 9 -7.47 0.22 7.27
N LEU A 10 -6.64 -0.33 8.16
CA LEU A 10 -5.46 0.36 8.70
C LEU A 10 -4.43 0.66 7.61
N MET A 11 -4.19 -0.27 6.68
CA MET A 11 -3.32 -0.03 5.52
C MET A 11 -3.82 1.13 4.67
N SER A 12 -5.13 1.20 4.39
CA SER A 12 -5.72 2.34 3.66
C SER A 12 -5.59 3.64 4.45
N GLN A 13 -5.83 3.61 5.76
CA GLN A 13 -5.73 4.79 6.61
C GLN A 13 -4.30 5.35 6.66
N GLU A 14 -3.27 4.48 6.64
CA GLU A 14 -1.85 4.87 6.58
C GLU A 14 -1.49 5.66 5.29
N LEU A 15 -2.29 5.53 4.22
CA LEU A 15 -2.07 6.30 2.98
C LEU A 15 -2.49 7.77 3.13
N ASP A 16 -3.58 8.01 3.85
CA ASP A 16 -4.20 9.34 3.99
C ASP A 16 -3.74 10.06 5.26
N GLU A 17 -3.54 9.32 6.36
CA GLU A 17 -3.24 9.84 7.68
C GLU A 17 -2.16 9.03 8.40
N LYS A 18 -1.63 9.57 9.50
CA LYS A 18 -0.72 8.82 10.37
C LYS A 18 -1.52 7.90 11.29
N ILE A 19 -1.19 6.62 11.27
CA ILE A 19 -1.73 5.64 12.23
C ILE A 19 -0.93 5.64 13.53
N VAL A 20 -1.53 5.16 14.63
CA VAL A 20 -0.85 5.08 15.93
C VAL A 20 0.21 3.98 15.90
N LEU A 21 1.35 4.20 16.57
CA LEU A 21 2.47 3.24 16.61
C LEU A 21 2.03 1.83 17.05
N SER A 22 1.09 1.73 17.99
CA SER A 22 0.53 0.45 18.46
C SER A 22 -0.27 -0.28 17.37
N GLU A 23 -0.95 0.44 16.49
CA GLU A 23 -1.71 -0.13 15.38
C GLU A 23 -0.76 -0.62 14.29
N HIS A 24 0.30 0.15 14.03
CA HIS A 24 1.35 -0.24 13.10
C HIS A 24 2.03 -1.56 13.53
N VAL A 25 2.36 -1.73 14.82
CA VAL A 25 2.95 -2.98 15.33
C VAL A 25 1.99 -4.16 15.16
N GLN A 26 0.71 -3.97 15.46
CA GLN A 26 -0.31 -5.03 15.30
C GLN A 26 -0.50 -5.41 13.82
N LEU A 27 -0.47 -4.44 12.92
CA LEU A 27 -0.52 -4.66 11.49
C LEU A 27 0.69 -5.47 11.02
N MET A 28 1.91 -5.11 11.43
CA MET A 28 3.12 -5.85 11.07
C MET A 28 3.09 -7.30 11.56
N LEU A 29 2.55 -7.55 12.76
CA LEU A 29 2.36 -8.92 13.25
C LEU A 29 1.37 -9.70 12.37
N HIS A 30 0.26 -9.08 11.98
CA HIS A 30 -0.74 -9.69 11.10
C HIS A 30 -0.17 -10.02 9.70
N LEU A 31 0.63 -9.12 9.12
CA LEU A 31 1.25 -9.34 7.81
C LEU A 31 2.27 -10.49 7.81
N ARG A 32 2.85 -10.81 8.97
CA ARG A 32 3.78 -11.93 9.10
C ARG A 32 3.10 -13.29 9.06
N MET A 33 1.81 -13.35 9.39
CA MET A 33 1.01 -14.58 9.47
C MET A 33 -0.03 -14.72 8.35
N CYS A 34 -0.28 -13.65 7.57
CA CYS A 34 -1.27 -13.65 6.51
C CYS A 34 -0.66 -13.20 5.18
N ASP A 35 -0.43 -14.16 4.27
CA ASP A 35 0.07 -13.90 2.92
C ASP A 35 -0.86 -12.98 2.12
N GLY A 36 -2.18 -13.13 2.29
CA GLY A 36 -3.18 -12.30 1.60
C GLY A 36 -3.03 -10.81 1.92
N CYS A 37 -2.92 -10.48 3.20
CA CYS A 37 -2.70 -9.09 3.61
C CYS A 37 -1.31 -8.58 3.22
N ARG A 38 -0.27 -9.43 3.20
CA ARG A 38 1.06 -9.04 2.68
C ARG A 38 0.99 -8.68 1.19
N ASN A 39 0.34 -9.51 0.39
CA ASN A 39 0.18 -9.27 -1.05
C ASN A 39 -0.68 -8.03 -1.32
N PHE A 40 -1.71 -7.79 -0.51
CA PHE A 40 -2.51 -6.57 -0.59
C PHE A 40 -1.67 -5.32 -0.32
N ARG A 41 -0.82 -5.34 0.71
CA ARG A 41 0.09 -4.22 1.03
C ARG A 41 1.03 -3.90 -0.13
N GLN A 42 1.56 -4.92 -0.81
CA GLN A 42 2.41 -4.73 -1.97
C GLN A 42 1.64 -4.08 -3.12
N GLN A 43 0.45 -4.60 -3.46
CA GLN A 43 -0.40 -4.04 -4.52
C GLN A 43 -0.76 -2.57 -4.25
N LEU A 44 -1.01 -2.22 -2.99
CA LEU A 44 -1.32 -0.85 -2.59
C LEU A 44 -0.11 0.10 -2.79
N ALA A 45 1.10 -0.38 -2.53
CA ALA A 45 2.34 0.37 -2.78
C ALA A 45 2.62 0.54 -4.29
N ASP A 46 2.38 -0.51 -5.08
CA ASP A 46 2.54 -0.47 -6.54
C ASP A 46 1.55 0.52 -7.15
N LEU A 47 0.28 0.47 -6.73
CA LEU A 47 -0.75 1.41 -7.17
C LEU A 47 -0.36 2.86 -6.87
N ARG A 48 0.12 3.13 -5.65
CA ARG A 48 0.60 4.47 -5.27
C ARG A 48 1.74 4.95 -6.17
N THR A 49 2.68 4.06 -6.49
CA THR A 49 3.81 4.36 -7.37
C THR A 49 3.32 4.73 -8.77
N ILE A 50 2.47 3.88 -9.37
CA ILE A 50 1.89 4.10 -10.71
C ILE A 50 1.11 5.42 -10.75
N THR A 51 0.21 5.65 -9.79
CA THR A 51 -0.59 6.88 -9.74
C THR A 51 0.29 8.11 -9.55
N SER A 52 1.37 8.02 -8.77
CA SER A 52 2.30 9.14 -8.59
C SER A 52 3.12 9.44 -9.85
N ALA A 53 3.58 8.41 -10.57
CA ALA A 53 4.30 8.57 -11.85
C ALA A 53 3.37 9.16 -12.92
N PHE A 54 2.11 8.73 -12.96
CA PHE A 54 1.09 9.31 -13.82
C PHE A 54 0.84 10.78 -13.51
N ALA A 55 0.66 11.14 -12.23
CA ALA A 55 0.45 12.53 -11.80
C ALA A 55 1.64 13.45 -12.11
N ARG A 56 2.86 12.90 -12.20
CA ARG A 56 4.08 13.63 -12.57
C ARG A 56 4.32 13.74 -14.07
N GLY A 57 3.51 13.08 -14.91
CA GLY A 57 3.70 13.07 -16.36
C GLY A 57 4.87 12.20 -16.84
N GLU A 58 5.40 11.30 -16.00
CA GLU A 58 6.56 10.46 -16.31
C GLU A 58 6.28 9.42 -17.42
N ASN A 59 5.01 9.26 -17.83
CA ASN A 59 4.59 8.37 -18.91
C ASN A 59 4.66 8.98 -20.32
N GLU A 60 5.00 10.27 -20.48
CA GLU A 60 5.13 10.90 -21.83
C GLU A 60 6.41 10.48 -22.58
N ASN A 61 7.39 9.86 -21.92
CA ASN A 61 8.70 9.59 -22.51
C ASN A 61 8.95 8.13 -22.95
N GLN A 62 7.91 7.29 -22.97
CA GLN A 62 7.99 5.90 -23.49
C GLN A 62 7.46 5.75 -24.92
N ASN A 63 6.97 6.82 -25.57
CA ASN A 63 6.45 6.77 -26.94
C ASN A 63 7.21 7.70 -27.92
N LYS A 64 8.55 7.66 -27.89
CA LYS A 64 9.39 8.38 -28.88
C LYS A 64 10.56 7.60 -29.48
N VAL A 65 10.63 6.29 -29.30
CA VAL A 65 11.56 5.42 -30.04
C VAL A 65 10.87 4.09 -30.30
N THR A 66 10.11 3.99 -31.39
CA THR A 66 10.37 3.17 -32.58
C THR A 66 9.24 3.40 -33.58
#